data_AF-A0A2J2HD73-F1
#
_entry.id   AF-A0A2J2HD73-F1
#
_cell.length_a   1.000
_cell.length_b   1.000
_cell.length_c   1.000
_cell.angle_alpha   90.00
_cell.angle_beta   90.00
_cell.angle_gamma   90.00
#
_symmetry.space_group_name_H-M   'P 1'
#
loop_
_entity.id
_entity.type
_entity.pdbx_description
1 polymer ?
#
loop_
_entity_poly.entity_id
_entity_poly.type
_entity_poly.pdbx_seq_one_letter_code
_entity_poly.pdbx_strand_id
1 'polypeptide(L)'
;MGLPIELLRLRDELFRYVDEPLRAWVDEYLVFLDGFIRCLDSRHRELLLCDSDEPGVVRARVNSYYAYLIHRGYVTAYELLKSEHIRGYGAVYRWLRVFRNTSCNG
;
A
#
# COMPACT_ATOMS: atom_id res chain seq x y z
N MET A 1 11.71 -1.24 -18.20
CA MET A 1 11.26 -2.53 -17.66
C MET A 1 9.82 -2.35 -17.22
N GLY A 2 8.92 -3.25 -17.59
CA GLY A 2 7.50 -3.18 -17.18
C GLY A 2 7.31 -3.69 -15.76
N LEU A 3 6.26 -3.23 -15.08
CA LEU A 3 5.88 -3.74 -13.76
C LEU A 3 5.47 -5.23 -13.86
N PRO A 4 5.74 -6.04 -12.82
CA PRO A 4 5.20 -7.39 -12.68
C PRO A 4 3.67 -7.41 -12.79
N ILE A 5 3.11 -8.51 -13.31
CA ILE A 5 1.66 -8.64 -13.54
C ILE A 5 0.84 -8.51 -12.25
N GLU A 6 1.41 -8.96 -11.14
CA GLU A 6 0.81 -8.85 -9.81
C GLU A 6 0.69 -7.38 -9.38
N LEU A 7 1.67 -6.54 -9.71
CA LEU A 7 1.61 -5.10 -9.42
C LEU A 7 0.62 -4.36 -10.35
N LEU A 8 0.43 -4.84 -11.59
CA LEU A 8 -0.62 -4.33 -12.46
C LEU A 8 -2.02 -4.64 -11.92
N ARG A 9 -2.23 -5.82 -11.33
CA ARG A 9 -3.50 -6.15 -10.67
C ARG A 9 -3.74 -5.28 -9.44
N LEU A 10 -2.69 -5.08 -8.63
CA LEU A 10 -2.76 -4.18 -7.48
C LEU A 10 -3.10 -2.75 -7.91
N ARG A 11 -2.55 -2.28 -9.04
CA ARG A 11 -2.92 -1.00 -9.64
C ARG A 11 -4.43 -0.91 -9.84
N ASP A 12 -5.00 -1.85 -10.59
CA ASP A 12 -6.43 -1.84 -10.90
C ASP A 12 -7.30 -1.89 -9.65
N GLU A 13 -6.88 -2.63 -8.62
CA GLU A 13 -7.54 -2.66 -7.32
C GLU A 13 -7.52 -1.28 -6.64
N LEU A 14 -6.35 -0.63 -6.57
CA LEU A 14 -6.23 0.70 -5.97
C LEU A 14 -7.07 1.75 -6.71
N PHE A 15 -7.12 1.70 -8.05
CA PHE A 15 -7.98 2.59 -8.83
C PHE A 15 -9.47 2.40 -8.56
N ARG A 16 -9.91 1.24 -8.07
CA ARG A 16 -11.31 1.01 -7.66
C ARG A 16 -11.64 1.56 -6.28
N TYR A 17 -10.69 1.50 -5.34
CA TYR A 17 -10.96 1.71 -3.91
C TYR A 17 -10.35 2.96 -3.29
N VAL A 18 -9.37 3.58 -3.95
CA VAL A 18 -8.81 4.87 -3.54
C VAL A 18 -9.65 5.97 -4.18
N ASP A 19 -9.91 7.08 -3.48
CA ASP A 19 -10.63 8.22 -4.05
C ASP A 19 -9.67 9.27 -4.66
N GLU A 20 -10.18 10.08 -5.59
CA GLU A 20 -9.47 11.29 -6.02
C GLU A 20 -9.44 12.32 -4.88
N PRO A 21 -8.36 13.12 -4.73
CA PRO A 21 -7.18 13.23 -5.59
C PRO A 21 -6.07 12.22 -5.25
N LEU A 22 -6.30 11.32 -4.29
CA LEU A 22 -5.24 10.46 -3.76
C LEU A 22 -4.79 9.40 -4.75
N ARG A 23 -5.54 9.12 -5.82
CA ARG A 23 -5.12 8.22 -6.90
C ARG A 23 -3.88 8.68 -7.66
N ALA A 24 -3.57 9.98 -7.63
CA ALA A 24 -2.44 10.57 -8.37
C ALA A 24 -1.08 9.91 -8.06
N TRP A 25 -0.95 9.24 -6.91
CA TRP A 25 0.30 8.63 -6.44
C TRP A 25 0.34 7.10 -6.56
N VAL A 26 -0.67 6.47 -7.18
CA VAL A 26 -0.74 5.01 -7.31
C VAL A 26 0.46 4.47 -8.08
N ASP A 27 0.80 5.07 -9.22
CA ASP A 27 1.92 4.59 -10.05
C ASP A 27 3.27 4.75 -9.31
N GLU A 28 3.46 5.83 -8.55
CA GLU A 28 4.67 6.00 -7.73
C GLU A 28 4.77 4.94 -6.63
N TYR A 29 3.65 4.61 -5.99
CA TYR A 29 3.59 3.54 -5.00
C TYR A 29 3.96 2.18 -5.59
N LEU A 30 3.53 1.86 -6.81
CA LEU A 30 3.89 0.59 -7.46
C LEU A 30 5.38 0.52 -7.78
N VAL A 31 5.99 1.63 -8.19
CA VAL A 31 7.45 1.73 -8.39
C VAL A 31 8.20 1.54 -7.07
N PHE A 32 7.72 2.16 -5.99
CA PHE A 32 8.25 1.94 -4.65
C PHE A 32 8.16 0.46 -4.25
N LEU A 33 7.01 -0.17 -4.46
CA LEU A 33 6.81 -1.57 -4.14
C LEU A 33 7.73 -2.48 -4.94
N ASP A 34 7.92 -2.27 -6.24
CA ASP A 34 8.76 -3.14 -7.08
C ASP A 34 10.19 -3.26 -6.51
N GLY A 35 10.75 -2.15 -6.00
CA GLY A 35 12.03 -2.16 -5.29
C GLY A 35 11.95 -2.71 -3.87
N PHE A 36 10.87 -2.42 -3.15
CA PHE A 36 10.74 -2.70 -1.72
C PHE A 36 10.25 -4.13 -1.41
N ILE A 37 9.55 -4.78 -2.35
CA ILE A 37 8.88 -6.08 -2.13
C ILE A 37 9.84 -7.21 -1.81
N ARG A 38 11.10 -7.08 -2.23
CA ARG A 38 12.18 -8.02 -1.92
C ARG A 38 12.61 -7.98 -0.46
N CYS A 39 12.31 -6.88 0.23
CA CYS A 39 12.70 -6.63 1.61
C CYS A 39 11.56 -6.93 2.59
N LEU A 40 10.34 -7.10 2.08
CA LEU A 40 9.20 -7.55 2.87
C LEU A 40 9.37 -8.99 3.34
N ASP A 41 8.91 -9.28 4.56
CA ASP A 41 8.74 -10.66 4.97
C ASP A 41 7.71 -11.39 4.08
N SER A 42 7.73 -12.72 4.12
CA SER A 42 6.88 -13.55 3.27
C SER A 42 5.40 -13.22 3.41
N ARG A 43 4.95 -12.88 4.63
CA ARG A 43 3.54 -12.59 4.92
C ARG A 43 3.07 -11.28 4.31
N HIS A 44 3.85 -10.20 4.46
CA HIS A 44 3.50 -8.90 3.89
C HIS A 44 3.62 -8.94 2.36
N ARG A 45 4.61 -9.66 1.84
CA ARG A 45 4.73 -9.91 0.39
C ARG A 45 3.51 -10.66 -0.15
N GLU A 46 3.09 -11.73 0.51
CA GLU A 46 1.92 -12.52 0.10
C GLU A 46 0.64 -11.69 0.11
N LEU A 47 0.42 -10.87 1.15
CA LEU A 47 -0.75 -9.97 1.23
C LEU A 47 -0.84 -9.00 0.03
N LEU A 48 0.30 -8.51 -0.46
CA LEU A 48 0.34 -7.58 -1.58
C LEU A 48 0.20 -8.27 -2.94
N LEU A 49 0.66 -9.51 -3.07
CA LEU A 49 0.80 -10.19 -4.37
C LEU A 49 -0.20 -11.33 -4.62
N CYS A 50 -0.90 -11.82 -3.59
CA CYS A 50 -1.81 -12.95 -3.76
C CYS A 50 -2.96 -12.62 -4.71
N ASP A 51 -3.53 -13.62 -5.36
CA ASP A 51 -4.71 -13.44 -6.21
C ASP A 51 -5.97 -13.70 -5.38
N SER A 52 -6.40 -12.69 -4.63
CA SER A 52 -7.56 -12.79 -3.74
C SER A 52 -8.30 -11.46 -3.67
N ASP A 53 -9.62 -11.55 -3.87
CA ASP A 53 -10.58 -10.46 -3.70
C ASP A 53 -11.24 -10.51 -2.30
N GLU A 54 -10.70 -11.29 -1.36
CA GLU A 54 -11.24 -11.34 0.00
C GLU A 54 -11.22 -9.91 0.59
N PRO A 55 -12.33 -9.41 1.17
CA PRO A 55 -12.39 -8.03 1.66
C PRO A 55 -11.29 -7.67 2.66
N GLY A 56 -10.78 -8.64 3.43
CA GLY A 56 -9.65 -8.44 4.34
C GLY A 56 -8.34 -8.15 3.61
N VAL A 57 -8.08 -8.87 2.51
CA VAL A 57 -6.87 -8.74 1.69
C VAL A 57 -6.89 -7.41 0.92
N VAL A 58 -8.00 -7.11 0.26
CA VAL A 58 -8.20 -5.82 -0.44
C VAL A 58 -7.98 -4.65 0.52
N ARG A 59 -8.59 -4.71 1.72
CA ARG A 59 -8.37 -3.68 2.75
C ARG A 59 -6.91 -3.57 3.18
N ALA A 60 -6.20 -4.69 3.29
CA ALA A 60 -4.79 -4.69 3.69
C ALA A 60 -3.93 -3.96 2.65
N ARG A 61 -4.18 -4.20 1.35
CA ARG A 61 -3.50 -3.52 0.22
C ARG A 61 -3.79 -2.03 0.18
N VAL A 62 -5.07 -1.64 0.26
CA VAL A 62 -5.48 -0.24 0.32
C VAL A 62 -4.85 0.47 1.54
N ASN A 63 -4.84 -0.18 2.71
CA ASN A 63 -4.20 0.39 3.89
C ASN A 63 -2.68 0.53 3.74
N SER A 64 -2.03 -0.38 3.00
CA SER A 64 -0.60 -0.26 2.71
C SER A 64 -0.31 0.93 1.78
N TYR A 65 -1.21 1.23 0.85
CA TYR A 65 -1.12 2.42 0.01
C TYR A 65 -1.26 3.71 0.84
N TYR A 66 -2.27 3.78 1.71
CA TYR A 66 -2.42 4.96 2.59
C TYR A 66 -1.22 5.13 3.54
N ALA A 67 -0.66 4.03 4.05
CA ALA A 67 0.57 4.08 4.82
C ALA A 67 1.75 4.61 3.99
N TYR A 68 1.81 4.30 2.70
CA TYR A 68 2.84 4.85 1.80
C TYR A 68 2.68 6.37 1.63
N LEU A 69 1.46 6.87 1.42
CA LEU A 69 1.23 8.31 1.31
C LEU A 69 1.67 9.07 2.57
N ILE A 70 1.37 8.51 3.75
CA ILE A 70 1.83 9.07 5.02
C ILE A 70 3.35 8.97 5.14
N HIS A 71 3.94 7.84 4.75
CA HIS A 71 5.39 7.64 4.81
C HIS A 71 6.17 8.65 3.95
N ARG A 72 5.62 9.02 2.78
CA ARG A 72 6.20 10.01 1.86
C ARG A 72 5.85 11.46 2.22
N GLY A 73 4.93 11.67 3.16
CA GLY A 73 4.50 13.00 3.57
C GLY A 73 3.48 13.66 2.63
N TYR A 74 2.85 12.89 1.74
CA TYR A 74 1.81 13.40 0.83
C TYR A 74 0.50 13.76 1.55
N VAL A 75 0.24 13.09 2.68
CA VAL A 75 -0.96 13.31 3.50
C VAL A 75 -0.65 12.96 4.94
N THR A 76 -1.35 13.61 5.88
CA THR A 76 -1.26 13.23 7.28
C THR A 76 -2.20 12.07 7.60
N ALA A 77 -1.83 11.25 8.60
CA ALA A 77 -2.73 10.21 9.09
C ALA A 77 -4.05 10.81 9.62
N TYR A 78 -4.00 12.01 10.19
CA TYR A 78 -5.17 12.73 10.69
C TYR A 78 -6.18 13.04 9.58
N GLU A 79 -5.73 13.54 8.44
CA GLU A 79 -6.61 13.86 7.30
C GLU A 79 -7.33 12.63 6.78
N LEU A 80 -6.62 11.52 6.61
CA LEU A 80 -7.20 10.27 6.12
C LEU A 80 -8.21 9.64 7.10
N LEU A 81 -8.03 9.86 8.40
CA LEU A 81 -8.98 9.41 9.42
C LEU A 81 -10.22 10.29 9.44
N LYS A 82 -10.03 11.62 9.35
CA LYS A 82 -11.13 12.58 9.29
C LYS A 82 -12.03 12.33 8.08
N SER A 83 -11.47 11.90 6.96
CA SER A 83 -12.20 11.61 5.73
C SER A 83 -12.75 10.18 5.65
N GLU A 84 -12.60 9.38 6.71
CA GLU A 84 -12.99 7.96 6.77
C GLU A 84 -12.37 7.07 5.65
N HIS A 85 -11.30 7.54 5.01
CA HIS A 85 -10.63 6.81 3.93
C HIS A 85 -9.96 5.54 4.45
N ILE A 86 -9.62 5.52 5.74
CA ILE A 86 -8.99 4.37 6.40
C ILE A 86 -10.04 3.62 7.23
N ARG A 87 -10.34 2.37 6.86
CA ARG A 87 -11.10 1.45 7.73
C ARG A 87 -10.13 0.70 8.66
N GLY A 88 -9.68 1.40 9.70
CA GLY A 88 -8.90 0.85 10.82
C GLY A 88 -7.52 1.48 11.02
N TYR A 89 -7.43 2.42 11.96
CA TYR A 89 -6.19 3.13 12.36
C TYR A 89 -5.00 2.17 12.56
N GLY A 90 -5.20 1.09 13.33
CA GLY A 90 -4.13 0.15 13.65
C GLY A 90 -3.52 -0.58 12.46
N ALA A 91 -4.25 -0.73 11.34
CA ALA A 91 -3.74 -1.40 10.15
C ALA A 91 -2.75 -0.53 9.36
N VAL A 92 -3.03 0.76 9.23
CA VAL A 92 -2.12 1.71 8.55
C VAL A 92 -0.83 1.92 9.35
N TYR A 93 -0.92 2.05 10.67
CA TYR A 93 0.27 2.15 11.52
C TYR A 93 1.14 0.89 11.49
N ARG A 94 0.54 -0.27 11.26
CA ARG A 94 1.29 -1.52 11.07
C ARG A 94 2.13 -1.45 9.79
N TRP A 95 1.54 -1.03 8.67
CA TRP A 95 2.27 -0.82 7.42
C TRP A 95 3.34 0.27 7.52
N LEU A 96 3.06 1.37 8.22
CA LEU A 96 4.06 2.41 8.47
C LEU A 96 5.29 1.87 9.21
N ARG A 97 5.10 0.97 10.17
CA ARG A 97 6.23 0.30 10.84
C ARG A 97 7.00 -0.61 9.89
N VAL A 98 6.30 -1.34 9.03
CA VAL A 98 6.95 -2.17 7.99
C VAL A 98 7.83 -1.30 7.10
N PHE A 99 7.30 -0.23 6.52
CA PHE A 99 8.07 0.68 5.65
C PHE A 99 9.27 1.33 6.35
N ARG A 100 9.18 1.61 7.65
CA ARG A 100 10.28 2.22 8.42
C ARG A 100 11.33 1.22 8.92
N ASN A 101 10.93 0.00 9.25
CA ASN A 101 11.79 -0.97 9.91
C ASN A 101 12.39 -1.99 8.95
N THR A 102 11.79 -2.17 7.78
CA THR A 102 12.35 -3.00 6.72
C THR A 102 13.59 -2.31 6.16
N SER A 103 14.75 -2.81 6.54
CA SER A 103 16.02 -2.44 5.92
C SER A 103 16.34 -3.48 4.85
N CYS A 104 16.42 -3.05 3.59
CA CYS A 104 17.02 -3.86 2.54
C CYS A 104 18.51 -3.96 2.85
N ASN A 105 18.95 -4.98 3.59
CA ASN A 105 20.37 -5.31 3.64
C ASN A 105 20.76 -5.77 2.22
N GLY A 106 21.52 -4.91 1.53
CA GLY A 106 22.07 -5.19 0.21
C GLY A 106 23.04 -6.36 0.23
#